data_AF-F9VFU9-F1
#
_entry.id   AF-F9VFU9-F1
#
_cell.length_a   1.000
_cell.length_b   1.000
_cell.length_c   1.000
_cell.angle_alpha   90.00
_cell.angle_beta   90.00
_cell.angle_gamma   90.00
#
_symmetry.space_group_name_H-M   'P 1'
#
loop_
_entity.id
_entity.type
_entity.pdbx_description
1 polymer ?
#
loop_
_entity_poly.entity_id
_entity_poly.type
_entity_poly.pdbx_seq_one_letter_code
_entity_poly.pdbx_strand_id
1 'polypeptide(L)'
;MNKVLKVTLLLLFSLVSVMMAYMRYNDIEADRLTQYVRKTNYTQIYPPEIRDAERYETDDVKILERKDLISVIEEVSREYNTPFTVRARFIGADYDGKGNIYYSRPMANIVYFQSAYKQHSQKEFMDHGAKVRVSNAPLKNLTDEQYQGSAIFFESSEKEKILEALSTKINGKFALATSPSSLASQPEWYNPYPLITRVNDMYRFLIKMIFFFYFIFLFVWLILRSKEIAIYALNGIGNWEILLRIYMRSFLIVQLFVWLLNSIFLLKAFDFQYMMWLSVFMGLSMLLVLLVIGIVSRSSLANQANNKSFLKRVHISVYLVKVYIFAASISTSMGIILLLNNSLGLMQKTPLDNYGVFAGWNLGYSEAKDSSRHTEMFKYIESNGGLHATKKLLGHEKLQDYQGIEVNSAYLDKYSVKDNQGKPVHIDKSTKKGVLLVNERHQSQLADIKKAYNSLLRMEGAWFRATELQFIMIKDGQSMPIFEGEAGGVYSNGKKQELVADIIEVHR
;
A
#
# COMPACT_ATOMS: atom_id res chain seq x y z
N MET A 1 -27.66 -14.04 29.45
CA MET A 1 -26.99 -12.77 29.07
C MET A 1 -25.59 -12.61 29.71
N ASN A 2 -25.42 -12.72 31.04
CA ASN A 2 -24.12 -12.53 31.73
C ASN A 2 -23.02 -13.54 31.29
N LYS A 3 -23.37 -14.82 31.04
CA LYS A 3 -22.43 -15.84 30.53
C LYS A 3 -21.93 -15.56 29.12
N VAL A 4 -22.83 -15.18 28.20
CA VAL A 4 -22.48 -14.85 26.80
C VAL A 4 -21.53 -13.67 26.76
N LEU A 5 -21.84 -12.58 27.48
CA LEU A 5 -20.98 -11.40 27.53
C LEU A 5 -19.60 -11.69 28.13
N LYS A 6 -19.52 -12.55 29.15
CA LYS A 6 -18.24 -13.04 29.68
C LYS A 6 -17.43 -13.79 28.62
N VAL A 7 -18.06 -14.71 27.87
CA VAL A 7 -17.39 -15.45 26.79
C VAL A 7 -16.92 -14.49 25.68
N THR A 8 -17.76 -13.52 25.29
CA THR A 8 -17.37 -12.48 24.32
C THR A 8 -16.16 -11.69 24.79
N LEU A 9 -16.12 -11.26 26.06
CA LEU A 9 -14.97 -10.54 26.62
C LEU A 9 -13.68 -11.37 26.58
N LEU A 10 -13.77 -12.65 26.91
CA LEU A 10 -12.64 -13.58 26.82
C LEU A 10 -12.15 -13.72 25.38
N LEU A 11 -13.07 -13.88 24.42
CA LEU A 11 -12.73 -13.98 23.00
C LEU A 11 -12.08 -12.70 22.46
N LEU A 12 -12.62 -11.53 22.80
CA LEU A 12 -12.05 -10.25 22.37
C LEU A 12 -10.66 -10.04 22.97
N PHE A 13 -10.45 -10.39 24.26
CA PHE A 13 -9.13 -10.36 24.87
C PHE A 13 -8.16 -11.29 24.13
N SER A 14 -8.58 -12.54 23.87
CA SER A 14 -7.76 -13.51 23.14
C SER A 14 -7.38 -13.02 21.74
N LEU A 15 -8.35 -12.47 21.01
CA LEU A 15 -8.15 -11.95 19.66
C LEU A 15 -7.12 -10.81 19.65
N VAL A 16 -7.26 -9.83 20.56
CA VAL A 16 -6.30 -8.72 20.65
C VAL A 16 -4.92 -9.22 21.08
N SER A 17 -4.86 -10.15 22.03
CA SER A 17 -3.59 -10.74 22.46
C SER A 17 -2.87 -11.47 21.31
N VAL A 18 -3.60 -12.25 20.49
CA VAL A 18 -3.06 -12.89 19.28
C VAL A 18 -2.60 -11.86 18.26
N MET A 19 -3.41 -10.82 17.99
CA MET A 19 -3.05 -9.76 17.05
C MET A 19 -1.81 -8.98 17.50
N MET A 20 -1.66 -8.68 18.79
CA MET A 20 -0.47 -8.04 19.34
C MET A 20 0.77 -8.92 19.22
N ALA A 21 0.63 -10.22 19.50
CA ALA A 21 1.73 -11.19 19.35
C ALA A 21 2.15 -11.33 17.88
N TYR A 22 1.21 -11.40 16.95
CA TYR A 22 1.48 -11.49 15.52
C TYR A 22 2.12 -10.19 14.98
N MET A 23 1.62 -9.04 15.41
CA MET A 23 2.22 -7.74 15.11
C MET A 23 3.68 -7.69 15.56
N ARG A 24 3.96 -8.12 16.80
CA ARG A 24 5.31 -8.18 17.33
C ARG A 24 6.20 -9.18 16.60
N TYR A 25 5.67 -10.34 16.23
CA TYR A 25 6.39 -11.32 15.40
C TYR A 25 6.80 -10.71 14.05
N ASN A 26 5.88 -10.00 13.39
CA ASN A 26 6.18 -9.30 12.13
C ASN A 26 7.27 -8.24 12.31
N ASP A 27 7.23 -7.46 13.39
CA ASP A 27 8.26 -6.45 13.66
C ASP A 27 9.65 -7.11 13.83
N ILE A 28 9.73 -8.23 14.56
CA ILE A 28 10.98 -8.98 14.76
C ILE A 28 11.54 -9.54 13.44
N GLU A 29 10.68 -10.13 12.60
CA GLU A 29 11.10 -10.67 11.31
C GLU A 29 11.50 -9.58 10.31
N ALA A 30 10.82 -8.44 10.32
CA ALA A 30 11.18 -7.27 9.52
C ALA A 30 12.53 -6.66 9.98
N ASP A 31 12.79 -6.61 11.29
CA ASP A 31 14.08 -6.19 11.84
C ASP A 31 15.20 -7.16 11.43
N ARG A 32 14.95 -8.48 11.50
CA ARG A 32 15.91 -9.51 11.04
C ARG A 32 16.22 -9.37 9.56
N LEU A 33 15.20 -9.16 8.72
CA LEU A 33 15.37 -8.91 7.29
C LEU A 33 16.23 -7.65 7.07
N THR A 34 15.90 -6.57 7.77
CA THR A 34 16.62 -5.29 7.66
C THR A 34 18.09 -5.46 8.03
N GLN A 35 18.39 -6.11 9.16
CA GLN A 35 19.76 -6.39 9.57
C GLN A 35 20.50 -7.29 8.57
N TYR A 36 19.82 -8.31 8.02
CA TYR A 36 20.42 -9.22 7.05
C TYR A 36 20.77 -8.52 5.73
N VAL A 37 19.92 -7.59 5.29
CA VAL A 37 20.07 -6.90 4.01
C VAL A 37 20.93 -5.65 4.10
N ARG A 38 21.08 -5.06 5.29
CA ARG A 38 21.89 -3.86 5.51
C ARG A 38 23.37 -4.16 5.29
N LYS A 39 23.97 -3.47 4.32
CA LYS A 39 25.38 -3.57 3.95
C LYS A 39 26.16 -2.35 4.47
N THR A 40 26.29 -2.23 5.80
CA THR A 40 26.86 -1.02 6.45
C THR A 40 28.32 -0.74 6.11
N ASN A 41 29.10 -1.76 5.76
CA ASN A 41 30.53 -1.62 5.46
C ASN A 41 30.81 -1.42 3.97
N TYR A 42 29.77 -1.32 3.15
CA TYR A 42 29.90 -1.23 1.71
C TYR A 42 29.76 0.22 1.25
N THR A 43 30.50 0.55 0.20
CA THR A 43 30.31 1.80 -0.53
C THR A 43 29.31 1.55 -1.65
N GLN A 44 28.21 2.30 -1.64
CA GLN A 44 27.25 2.33 -2.75
C GLN A 44 27.79 3.19 -3.89
N ILE A 45 27.58 2.74 -5.12
CA ILE A 45 27.83 3.52 -6.33
C ILE A 45 26.53 3.72 -7.12
N TYR A 46 26.42 4.87 -7.76
CA TYR A 46 25.28 5.25 -8.58
C TYR A 46 25.67 5.22 -10.07
N PRO A 47 24.83 4.62 -10.94
CA PRO A 47 25.01 4.71 -12.38
C PRO A 47 25.14 6.18 -12.83
N PRO A 48 26.12 6.51 -13.68
CA PRO A 48 26.26 7.87 -14.17
C PRO A 48 25.13 8.22 -15.13
N GLU A 49 24.66 9.47 -15.05
CA GLU A 49 23.66 10.04 -15.96
C GLU A 49 24.28 10.32 -17.34
N ILE A 50 23.54 9.97 -18.39
CA ILE A 50 23.82 10.41 -19.76
C ILE A 50 23.03 11.70 -20.00
N ARG A 51 23.75 12.82 -20.06
CA ARG A 51 23.17 14.12 -20.42
C ARG A 51 23.01 14.20 -21.93
N ASP A 52 21.80 13.93 -22.43
CA ASP A 52 21.43 14.23 -23.81
C ASP A 52 21.03 15.73 -23.92
N ALA A 53 21.58 16.43 -24.93
CA ALA A 53 21.35 17.86 -25.15
C ALA A 53 19.91 18.19 -25.62
N GLU A 54 19.10 17.18 -25.93
CA GLU A 54 17.74 17.30 -26.46
C GLU A 54 16.65 16.92 -25.45
N ARG A 55 16.92 16.98 -24.14
CA ARG A 55 15.87 16.82 -23.10
C ARG A 55 14.89 17.99 -23.10
N TYR A 56 13.91 17.94 -24.00
CA TYR A 56 12.78 18.87 -24.00
C TYR A 56 11.45 18.22 -23.62
N GLU A 57 11.37 16.89 -23.48
CA GLU A 57 10.07 16.20 -23.48
C GLU A 57 9.70 15.40 -22.21
N THR A 58 10.63 15.00 -21.35
CA THR A 58 10.33 14.14 -20.17
C THR A 58 11.24 14.41 -18.96
N ASP A 59 10.70 14.24 -17.74
CA ASP A 59 11.48 14.23 -16.48
C ASP A 59 12.32 12.94 -16.31
N ASP A 60 12.26 12.01 -17.27
CA ASP A 60 12.96 10.73 -17.24
C ASP A 60 14.48 10.90 -17.36
N VAL A 61 15.22 10.31 -16.41
CA VAL A 61 16.68 10.30 -16.42
C VAL A 61 17.21 9.11 -17.20
N LYS A 62 18.09 9.37 -18.16
CA LYS A 62 18.83 8.34 -18.89
C LYS A 62 20.13 8.05 -18.18
N ILE A 63 20.32 6.80 -17.77
CA ILE A 63 21.53 6.31 -17.10
C ILE A 63 22.33 5.39 -18.03
N LEU A 64 23.61 5.19 -17.71
CA LEU A 64 24.46 4.25 -18.44
C LEU A 64 23.84 2.85 -18.49
N GLU A 65 23.84 2.22 -19.66
CA GLU A 65 23.23 0.90 -19.86
C GLU A 65 23.94 -0.17 -19.03
N ARG A 66 23.19 -1.22 -18.63
CA ARG A 66 23.71 -2.30 -17.78
C ARG A 66 24.99 -2.90 -18.37
N LYS A 67 24.98 -3.29 -19.65
CA LYS A 67 26.12 -3.98 -20.28
C LYS A 67 27.40 -3.14 -20.20
N ASP A 68 27.26 -1.84 -20.37
CA ASP A 68 28.36 -0.88 -20.37
C ASP A 68 28.94 -0.72 -18.96
N LEU A 69 28.10 -0.40 -17.96
CA LEU A 69 28.57 -0.22 -16.59
C LEU A 69 29.10 -1.53 -15.98
N ILE A 70 28.40 -2.65 -16.18
CA ILE A 70 28.81 -3.95 -15.63
C ILE A 70 30.15 -4.38 -16.23
N SER A 71 30.42 -4.11 -17.52
CA SER A 71 31.72 -4.42 -18.11
C SER A 71 32.88 -3.70 -17.41
N VAL A 72 32.69 -2.41 -17.06
CA VAL A 72 33.69 -1.63 -16.31
C VAL A 72 33.84 -2.15 -14.88
N ILE A 73 32.72 -2.48 -14.22
CA ILE A 73 32.73 -3.07 -12.90
C ILE A 73 33.51 -4.39 -12.88
N GLU A 74 33.31 -5.27 -13.86
CA GLU A 74 34.04 -6.54 -13.95
C GLU A 74 35.54 -6.35 -14.23
N GLU A 75 35.93 -5.33 -14.97
CA GLU A 75 37.34 -4.95 -15.16
C GLU A 75 37.98 -4.47 -13.86
N VAL A 76 37.37 -3.50 -13.18
CA VAL A 76 37.87 -2.97 -11.90
C VAL A 76 37.88 -4.05 -10.82
N SER A 77 36.84 -4.90 -10.79
CA SER A 77 36.75 -6.01 -9.86
C SER A 77 37.93 -6.98 -9.98
N ARG A 78 38.35 -7.28 -11.22
CA ARG A 78 39.51 -8.14 -11.51
C ARG A 78 40.84 -7.45 -11.20
N GLU A 79 41.00 -6.19 -11.62
CA GLU A 79 42.24 -5.43 -11.47
C GLU A 79 42.60 -5.19 -10.00
N TYR A 80 41.60 -4.88 -9.16
CA TYR A 80 41.79 -4.54 -7.76
C TYR A 80 41.35 -5.64 -6.78
N ASN A 81 41.03 -6.84 -7.29
CA ASN A 81 40.50 -7.96 -6.50
C ASN A 81 39.37 -7.54 -5.53
N THR A 82 38.50 -6.63 -6.00
CA THR A 82 37.43 -6.03 -5.18
C THR A 82 36.08 -6.58 -5.64
N PRO A 83 35.33 -7.30 -4.80
CA PRO A 83 34.04 -7.85 -5.20
C PRO A 83 32.98 -6.75 -5.27
N PHE A 84 32.22 -6.76 -6.35
CA PHE A 84 31.05 -5.91 -6.53
C PHE A 84 29.78 -6.74 -6.39
N THR A 85 28.73 -6.11 -5.87
CA THR A 85 27.42 -6.71 -5.75
C THR A 85 26.35 -5.72 -6.21
N VAL A 86 25.42 -6.20 -7.02
CA VAL A 86 24.22 -5.49 -7.43
C VAL A 86 23.04 -6.13 -6.71
N ARG A 87 22.31 -5.35 -5.89
CA ARG A 87 21.07 -5.80 -5.25
C ARG A 87 19.90 -5.34 -6.11
N ALA A 88 19.15 -6.31 -6.63
CA ALA A 88 17.88 -6.06 -7.26
C ALA A 88 16.75 -6.54 -6.34
N ARG A 89 15.73 -5.69 -6.18
CA ARG A 89 14.56 -6.00 -5.37
C ARG A 89 13.33 -6.04 -6.23
N PHE A 90 12.61 -7.15 -6.18
CA PHE A 90 11.29 -7.32 -6.75
C PHE A 90 10.23 -7.20 -5.66
N ILE A 91 9.20 -6.39 -5.91
CA ILE A 91 7.97 -6.35 -5.12
C ILE A 91 6.84 -6.72 -6.05
N GLY A 92 6.02 -7.69 -5.65
CA GLY A 92 4.96 -8.20 -6.49
C GLY A 92 3.84 -8.85 -5.70
N ALA A 93 2.94 -9.46 -6.45
CA ALA A 93 1.94 -10.37 -5.91
C ALA A 93 1.81 -11.57 -6.85
N ASP A 94 1.32 -12.68 -6.31
CA ASP A 94 1.03 -13.90 -7.08
C ASP A 94 0.08 -13.60 -8.24
N TYR A 95 0.21 -14.31 -9.35
CA TYR A 95 -0.61 -14.06 -10.54
C TYR A 95 -0.89 -15.36 -11.29
N ASP A 96 -1.98 -15.39 -12.06
CA ASP A 96 -2.48 -16.61 -12.72
C ASP A 96 -1.88 -16.88 -14.12
N GLY A 97 -0.89 -16.07 -14.53
CA GLY A 97 -0.32 -16.10 -15.88
C GLY A 97 -1.23 -15.55 -16.99
N LYS A 98 -2.46 -15.13 -16.66
CA LYS A 98 -3.47 -14.58 -17.59
C LYS A 98 -3.76 -13.10 -17.37
N GLY A 99 -2.96 -12.44 -16.51
CA GLY A 99 -3.08 -11.02 -16.22
C GLY A 99 -3.88 -10.69 -14.95
N ASN A 100 -4.36 -11.68 -14.19
CA ASN A 100 -4.99 -11.44 -12.89
C ASN A 100 -3.95 -11.53 -11.77
N ILE A 101 -3.92 -10.49 -10.94
CA ILE A 101 -2.96 -10.35 -9.83
C ILE A 101 -3.69 -10.59 -8.50
N TYR A 102 -3.20 -11.53 -7.71
CA TYR A 102 -3.68 -11.86 -6.38
C TYR A 102 -3.01 -10.98 -5.32
N TYR A 103 -3.44 -9.73 -5.17
CA TYR A 103 -2.89 -8.79 -4.19
C TYR A 103 -2.90 -9.29 -2.73
N SER A 104 -3.77 -10.25 -2.40
CA SER A 104 -3.81 -10.93 -1.10
C SER A 104 -2.64 -11.89 -0.86
N ARG A 105 -1.84 -12.19 -1.89
CA ARG A 105 -0.66 -13.06 -1.85
C ARG A 105 0.59 -12.27 -2.28
N PRO A 106 1.02 -11.31 -1.45
CA PRO A 106 2.19 -10.50 -1.75
C PRO A 106 3.47 -11.34 -1.75
N MET A 107 4.37 -11.02 -2.66
CA MET A 107 5.71 -11.62 -2.72
C MET A 107 6.77 -10.54 -2.87
N ALA A 108 7.93 -10.75 -2.26
CA ALA A 108 9.10 -9.94 -2.53
C ALA A 108 10.34 -10.83 -2.67
N ASN A 109 11.21 -10.46 -3.60
CA ASN A 109 12.48 -11.14 -3.80
C ASN A 109 13.61 -10.11 -3.77
N ILE A 110 14.67 -10.43 -3.05
CA ILE A 110 15.93 -9.67 -3.05
C ILE A 110 16.99 -10.60 -3.61
N VAL A 111 17.60 -10.19 -4.73
CA VAL A 111 18.65 -10.96 -5.40
C VAL A 111 19.93 -10.15 -5.38
N TYR A 112 20.98 -10.75 -4.84
CA TYR A 112 22.34 -10.21 -4.85
C TYR A 112 23.12 -10.82 -6.02
N PHE A 113 23.40 -10.02 -7.03
CA PHE A 113 24.21 -10.38 -8.18
C PHE A 113 25.67 -10.01 -7.92
N GLN A 114 26.55 -11.01 -7.86
CA GLN A 114 27.93 -10.84 -7.36
C GLN A 114 28.96 -11.10 -8.45
N SER A 115 29.99 -10.23 -8.54
CA SER A 115 31.13 -10.47 -9.44
C SER A 115 31.97 -11.67 -8.95
N ALA A 116 32.25 -11.73 -7.66
CA ALA A 116 32.87 -12.87 -6.98
C ALA A 116 31.80 -13.79 -6.38
N TYR A 117 31.04 -14.48 -7.24
CA TYR A 117 29.92 -15.30 -6.81
C TYR A 117 30.33 -16.49 -5.93
N LYS A 118 29.63 -16.63 -4.80
CA LYS A 118 29.62 -17.86 -4.01
C LYS A 118 28.19 -18.33 -3.87
N GLN A 119 27.96 -19.62 -4.11
CA GLN A 119 26.64 -20.20 -3.92
C GLN A 119 26.31 -20.18 -2.43
N HIS A 120 25.20 -19.52 -2.10
CA HIS A 120 24.66 -19.45 -0.76
C HIS A 120 23.24 -20.00 -0.77
N SER A 121 22.82 -20.59 0.36
CA SER A 121 21.43 -21.01 0.53
C SER A 121 20.51 -19.81 0.50
N GLN A 122 19.39 -19.96 -0.23
CA GLN A 122 18.30 -19.00 -0.18
C GLN A 122 17.77 -18.90 1.25
N LYS A 123 17.54 -17.67 1.72
CA LYS A 123 16.87 -17.41 2.99
C LYS A 123 15.49 -16.85 2.76
N GLU A 124 14.58 -17.16 3.68
CA GLU A 124 13.21 -16.65 3.65
C GLU A 124 12.94 -15.88 4.94
N PHE A 125 12.29 -14.73 4.79
CA PHE A 125 11.90 -13.83 5.87
C PHE A 125 10.42 -13.46 5.71
N MET A 126 9.85 -12.88 6.75
CA MET A 126 8.52 -12.27 6.71
C MET A 126 8.62 -10.76 6.90
N ASP A 127 8.05 -10.00 5.96
CA ASP A 127 7.87 -8.54 6.08
C ASP A 127 6.37 -8.25 6.17
N HIS A 128 5.85 -8.11 7.38
CA HIS A 128 4.46 -7.68 7.63
C HIS A 128 3.41 -8.45 6.80
N GLY A 129 3.51 -9.79 6.79
CA GLY A 129 2.61 -10.68 6.05
C GLY A 129 3.04 -10.97 4.60
N ALA A 130 4.10 -10.34 4.09
CA ALA A 130 4.70 -10.69 2.80
C ALA A 130 5.90 -11.62 2.98
N LYS A 131 5.96 -12.67 2.16
CA LYS A 131 7.11 -13.58 2.13
C LYS A 131 8.24 -12.94 1.32
N VAL A 132 9.39 -12.74 1.95
CA VAL A 132 10.57 -12.16 1.32
C VAL A 132 11.63 -13.23 1.13
N ARG A 133 12.01 -13.51 -0.11
CA ARG A 133 13.12 -14.43 -0.40
C ARG A 133 14.39 -13.64 -0.69
N VAL A 134 15.48 -14.03 -0.06
CA VAL A 134 16.80 -13.43 -0.29
C VAL A 134 17.72 -14.49 -0.87
N SER A 135 18.27 -14.20 -2.04
CA SER A 135 19.09 -15.14 -2.81
C SER A 135 20.32 -14.46 -3.41
N ASN A 136 21.27 -15.27 -3.89
CA ASN A 136 22.48 -14.80 -4.55
C ASN A 136 22.58 -15.43 -5.94
N ALA A 137 23.06 -14.66 -6.91
CA ALA A 137 23.25 -15.07 -8.29
C ALA A 137 24.58 -14.51 -8.83
N PRO A 138 25.17 -15.10 -9.87
CA PRO A 138 26.35 -14.52 -10.51
C PRO A 138 25.98 -13.26 -11.29
N LEU A 139 26.87 -12.27 -11.32
CA LEU A 139 26.62 -10.96 -11.96
C LEU A 139 26.20 -11.05 -13.43
N LYS A 140 26.74 -12.03 -14.15
CA LYS A 140 26.37 -12.33 -15.55
C LYS A 140 24.88 -12.63 -15.77
N ASN A 141 24.14 -13.03 -14.73
CA ASN A 141 22.71 -13.34 -14.81
C ASN A 141 21.82 -12.10 -14.57
N LEU A 142 22.40 -10.93 -14.26
CA LEU A 142 21.65 -9.69 -14.09
C LEU A 142 21.00 -9.26 -15.41
N THR A 143 19.69 -9.06 -15.40
CA THR A 143 18.94 -8.57 -16.58
C THR A 143 18.84 -7.04 -16.59
N ASP A 144 18.45 -6.48 -17.73
CA ASP A 144 18.30 -5.02 -17.88
C ASP A 144 17.16 -4.50 -16.98
N GLU A 145 16.07 -5.27 -16.81
CA GLU A 145 14.94 -4.93 -15.93
C GLU A 145 15.34 -4.91 -14.45
N GLN A 146 16.22 -5.83 -14.05
CA GLN A 146 16.73 -5.90 -12.68
C GLN A 146 17.70 -4.76 -12.36
N TYR A 147 18.37 -4.22 -13.38
CA TYR A 147 19.38 -3.17 -13.25
C TYR A 147 18.79 -1.78 -13.01
N GLN A 148 17.69 -1.42 -13.69
CA GLN A 148 17.13 -0.05 -13.75
C GLN A 148 16.70 0.53 -12.40
N GLY A 149 16.50 -0.30 -11.39
CA GLY A 149 16.25 0.13 -10.02
C GLY A 149 17.09 -0.67 -9.04
N SER A 150 18.36 -0.95 -9.35
CA SER A 150 19.25 -1.71 -8.48
C SER A 150 20.18 -0.82 -7.65
N ALA A 151 20.56 -1.31 -6.48
CA ALA A 151 21.63 -0.71 -5.69
C ALA A 151 22.95 -1.44 -5.98
N ILE A 152 23.99 -0.71 -6.36
CA ILE A 152 25.31 -1.27 -6.68
C ILE A 152 26.27 -0.92 -5.55
N PHE A 153 27.05 -1.89 -5.07
CA PHE A 153 27.97 -1.67 -3.97
C PHE A 153 29.21 -2.54 -4.04
N PHE A 154 30.27 -2.08 -3.38
CA PHE A 154 31.53 -2.81 -3.20
C PHE A 154 32.05 -2.65 -1.78
N GLU A 155 32.91 -3.57 -1.36
CA GLU A 155 33.59 -3.55 -0.06
C GLU A 155 35.10 -3.52 -0.31
N SER A 156 35.75 -2.44 0.10
CA SER A 156 37.21 -2.29 -0.02
C SER A 156 37.72 -1.29 1.02
N SER A 157 38.90 -1.57 1.57
CA SER A 157 39.65 -0.62 2.41
C SER A 157 40.26 0.52 1.60
N GLU A 158 40.38 0.38 0.27
CA GLU A 158 40.95 1.37 -0.64
C GLU A 158 39.85 2.06 -1.47
N LYS A 159 38.77 2.49 -0.81
CA LYS A 159 37.56 3.05 -1.44
C LYS A 159 37.87 4.10 -2.51
N GLU A 160 38.74 5.06 -2.20
CA GLU A 160 39.07 6.19 -3.07
C GLU A 160 39.72 5.70 -4.37
N LYS A 161 40.62 4.73 -4.29
CA LYS A 161 41.28 4.15 -5.47
C LYS A 161 40.29 3.41 -6.38
N ILE A 162 39.36 2.66 -5.79
CA ILE A 162 38.32 1.95 -6.55
C ILE A 162 37.40 2.95 -7.28
N LEU A 163 36.97 4.01 -6.60
CA LEU A 163 36.14 5.05 -7.22
C LEU A 163 36.88 5.82 -8.32
N GLU A 164 38.17 6.08 -8.13
CA GLU A 164 39.04 6.70 -9.15
C GLU A 164 39.18 5.82 -10.39
N ALA A 165 39.44 4.52 -10.20
CA ALA A 165 39.54 3.55 -11.28
C ALA A 165 38.22 3.42 -12.07
N LEU A 166 37.07 3.38 -11.37
CA LEU A 166 35.75 3.38 -12.00
C LEU A 166 35.54 4.65 -12.83
N SER A 167 35.78 5.83 -12.25
CA SER A 167 35.56 7.10 -12.94
C SER A 167 36.43 7.25 -14.19
N THR A 168 37.72 6.88 -14.10
CA THR A 168 38.67 6.94 -15.22
C THR A 168 38.25 6.02 -16.36
N LYS A 169 37.86 4.77 -16.07
CA LYS A 169 37.43 3.82 -17.12
C LYS A 169 36.09 4.21 -17.73
N ILE A 170 35.14 4.72 -16.94
CA ILE A 170 33.85 5.21 -17.44
C ILE A 170 34.08 6.38 -18.40
N ASN A 171 34.85 7.39 -17.98
CA ASN A 171 35.12 8.57 -18.81
C ASN A 171 35.90 8.20 -20.08
N GLY A 172 36.88 7.29 -19.97
CA GLY A 172 37.68 6.84 -21.11
C GLY A 172 36.88 6.07 -22.16
N LYS A 173 35.86 5.29 -21.77
CA LYS A 173 35.05 4.48 -22.70
C LYS A 173 33.83 5.22 -23.24
N PHE A 174 33.20 6.07 -22.43
CA PHE A 174 31.87 6.63 -22.75
C PHE A 174 31.87 8.15 -22.84
N ALA A 175 33.03 8.80 -22.72
CA ALA A 175 33.18 10.26 -22.76
C ALA A 175 32.26 11.01 -21.78
N LEU A 176 31.96 10.39 -20.64
CA LEU A 176 31.18 10.99 -19.56
C LEU A 176 32.09 11.90 -18.70
N ALA A 177 31.49 12.85 -17.97
CA ALA A 177 32.19 13.72 -17.02
C ALA A 177 32.01 13.21 -15.57
N THR A 178 32.20 11.91 -15.36
CA THR A 178 31.96 11.25 -14.08
C THR A 178 33.18 11.42 -13.16
N SER A 179 32.96 11.85 -11.91
CA SER A 179 34.00 11.92 -10.88
C SER A 179 33.81 10.85 -9.79
N PRO A 180 34.85 10.52 -9.01
CA PRO A 180 34.74 9.60 -7.87
C PRO A 180 33.64 10.01 -6.88
N SER A 181 33.51 11.31 -6.62
CA SER A 181 32.48 11.86 -5.74
C SER A 181 31.07 11.77 -6.33
N SER A 182 30.92 11.94 -7.65
CA SER A 182 29.63 11.77 -8.33
C SER A 182 29.13 10.33 -8.30
N LEU A 183 30.04 9.35 -8.32
CA LEU A 183 29.68 7.93 -8.22
C LEU A 183 29.19 7.54 -6.82
N ALA A 184 29.70 8.18 -5.76
CA ALA A 184 29.36 7.83 -4.38
C ALA A 184 28.29 8.74 -3.76
N SER A 185 27.99 9.88 -4.38
CA SER A 185 26.95 10.81 -3.94
C SER A 185 25.61 10.40 -4.53
N GLN A 186 24.57 10.32 -3.69
CA GLN A 186 23.21 10.03 -4.16
C GLN A 186 22.74 11.15 -5.09
N PRO A 187 22.40 10.84 -6.36
CA PRO A 187 21.88 11.84 -7.29
C PRO A 187 20.41 12.15 -6.99
N GLU A 188 19.93 13.31 -7.44
CA GLU A 188 18.55 13.79 -7.18
C GLU A 188 17.46 12.83 -7.69
N TRP A 189 17.72 12.16 -8.81
CA TRP A 189 16.80 11.19 -9.41
C TRP A 189 16.71 9.88 -8.63
N TYR A 190 17.73 9.55 -7.83
CA TYR A 190 17.73 8.32 -7.04
C TYR A 190 17.02 8.56 -5.71
N ASN A 191 15.77 8.08 -5.61
CA ASN A 191 15.01 8.12 -4.36
C ASN A 191 14.81 6.70 -3.80
N PRO A 192 15.57 6.25 -2.79
CA PRO A 192 15.55 4.88 -2.31
C PRO A 192 14.21 4.51 -1.68
N TYR A 193 13.64 3.37 -2.05
CA TYR A 193 12.52 2.79 -1.33
C TYR A 193 12.97 2.21 0.01
N PRO A 194 12.20 2.40 1.10
CA PRO A 194 12.47 1.72 2.35
C PRO A 194 12.42 0.21 2.14
N LEU A 195 13.36 -0.50 2.78
CA LEU A 195 13.47 -1.95 2.67
C LEU A 195 12.22 -2.67 3.18
N ILE A 196 11.58 -2.08 4.18
CA ILE A 196 10.27 -2.46 4.71
C ILE A 196 9.23 -1.60 3.97
N THR A 197 8.36 -2.24 3.20
CA THR A 197 7.31 -1.54 2.44
C THR A 197 5.95 -1.58 3.10
N ARG A 198 5.82 -2.39 4.15
CA ARG A 198 4.55 -2.65 4.82
C ARG A 198 4.68 -2.37 6.29
N VAL A 199 3.58 -1.94 6.88
CA VAL A 199 3.47 -1.61 8.30
C VAL A 199 2.26 -2.31 8.87
N ASN A 200 2.26 -2.54 10.18
CA ASN A 200 1.17 -3.21 10.89
C ASN A 200 -0.09 -2.32 11.07
N ASP A 201 -0.35 -1.36 10.17
CA ASP A 201 -1.41 -0.34 10.34
C ASP A 201 -2.81 -0.94 10.41
N MET A 202 -3.10 -1.96 9.60
CA MET A 202 -4.37 -2.69 9.66
C MET A 202 -4.55 -3.36 11.04
N TYR A 203 -3.51 -4.02 11.56
CA TYR A 203 -3.55 -4.62 12.90
C TYR A 203 -3.72 -3.55 13.98
N ARG A 204 -3.00 -2.43 13.88
CA ARG A 204 -3.14 -1.29 14.80
C ARG A 204 -4.57 -0.74 14.80
N PHE A 205 -5.18 -0.58 13.64
CA PHE A 205 -6.57 -0.15 13.51
C PHE A 205 -7.54 -1.16 14.13
N LEU A 206 -7.43 -2.44 13.78
CA LEU A 206 -8.30 -3.51 14.30
C LEU A 206 -8.18 -3.65 15.82
N ILE A 207 -6.96 -3.62 16.36
CA ILE A 207 -6.70 -3.66 17.81
C ILE A 207 -7.40 -2.48 18.50
N LYS A 208 -7.26 -1.25 17.98
CA LYS A 208 -7.94 -0.07 18.54
C LYS A 208 -9.46 -0.23 18.53
N MET A 209 -10.02 -0.71 17.43
CA MET A 209 -11.46 -0.95 17.32
C MET A 209 -11.95 -2.01 18.31
N ILE A 210 -11.24 -3.14 18.40
CA ILE A 210 -11.61 -4.22 19.34
C ILE A 210 -11.44 -3.77 20.79
N PHE A 211 -10.41 -2.98 21.12
CA PHE A 211 -10.24 -2.38 22.45
C PHE A 211 -11.43 -1.53 22.84
N PHE A 212 -11.91 -0.66 21.94
CA PHE A 212 -13.09 0.16 22.19
C PHE A 212 -14.30 -0.71 22.59
N PHE A 213 -14.61 -1.75 21.80
CA PHE A 213 -15.73 -2.64 22.11
C PHE A 213 -15.50 -3.48 23.37
N TYR A 214 -14.28 -3.95 23.60
CA TYR A 214 -13.92 -4.71 24.81
C TYR A 214 -14.22 -3.91 26.08
N PHE A 215 -13.79 -2.65 26.16
CA PHE A 215 -14.02 -1.82 27.36
C PHE A 215 -15.50 -1.48 27.55
N ILE A 216 -16.24 -1.25 26.47
CA ILE A 216 -17.70 -1.07 26.53
C ILE A 216 -18.37 -2.32 27.08
N PHE A 217 -18.03 -3.50 26.55
CA PHE A 217 -18.59 -4.76 27.03
C PHE A 217 -18.19 -5.07 28.47
N LEU A 218 -16.98 -4.71 28.87
CA LEU A 218 -16.50 -4.90 30.23
C LEU A 218 -17.31 -4.03 31.19
N PHE A 219 -17.53 -2.76 30.82
CA PHE A 219 -18.42 -1.86 31.56
C PHE A 219 -19.84 -2.41 31.68
N VAL A 220 -20.46 -2.81 30.56
CA VAL A 220 -21.83 -3.38 30.56
C VAL A 220 -21.89 -4.65 31.42
N TRP A 221 -20.87 -5.50 31.35
CA TRP A 221 -20.79 -6.74 32.14
C TRP A 221 -20.74 -6.44 33.64
N LEU A 222 -20.00 -5.42 34.05
CA LEU A 222 -19.92 -4.98 35.45
C LEU A 222 -21.23 -4.35 35.93
N ILE A 223 -21.90 -3.53 35.10
CA ILE A 223 -23.21 -2.96 35.43
C ILE A 223 -24.26 -4.07 35.64
N LEU A 224 -24.25 -5.11 34.80
CA LEU A 224 -25.12 -6.28 35.00
C LEU A 224 -24.81 -7.07 36.27
N ARG A 225 -23.61 -6.89 36.85
CA ARG A 225 -23.17 -7.47 38.12
C ARG A 225 -23.22 -6.49 39.29
N SER A 226 -23.79 -5.30 39.10
CA SER A 226 -23.92 -4.27 40.14
C SER A 226 -24.55 -4.79 41.44
N LYS A 227 -25.59 -5.64 41.34
CA LYS A 227 -26.21 -6.29 42.50
C LYS A 227 -25.24 -7.19 43.27
N GLU A 228 -24.45 -8.00 42.57
CA GLU A 228 -23.45 -8.89 43.19
C GLU A 228 -22.34 -8.07 43.87
N ILE A 229 -21.88 -7.00 43.21
CA ILE A 229 -20.92 -6.04 43.77
C ILE A 229 -21.50 -5.40 45.04
N ALA A 230 -22.74 -4.92 45.01
CA ALA A 230 -23.39 -4.28 46.14
C ALA A 230 -23.58 -5.23 47.34
N ILE A 231 -23.95 -6.49 47.10
CA ILE A 231 -24.05 -7.51 48.16
C ILE A 231 -22.69 -7.74 48.82
N TYR A 232 -21.61 -7.88 48.04
CA TYR A 232 -20.28 -8.04 48.62
C TYR A 232 -19.84 -6.82 49.42
N ALA A 233 -20.07 -5.62 48.91
CA ALA A 233 -19.75 -4.38 49.62
C ALA A 233 -20.57 -4.21 50.92
N LEU A 234 -21.86 -4.57 50.92
CA LEU A 234 -22.71 -4.57 52.13
C LEU A 234 -22.23 -5.55 53.19
N ASN A 235 -21.62 -6.66 52.77
CA ASN A 235 -21.02 -7.64 53.66
C ASN A 235 -19.61 -7.22 54.15
N GLY A 236 -19.19 -5.97 53.92
CA GLY A 236 -17.93 -5.42 54.40
C GLY A 236 -16.69 -5.83 53.59
N ILE A 237 -16.86 -6.45 52.42
CA ILE A 237 -15.76 -6.88 51.56
C ILE A 237 -15.13 -5.64 50.88
N GLY A 238 -13.81 -5.53 50.93
CA GLY A 238 -13.08 -4.41 50.34
C GLY A 238 -13.14 -4.40 48.81
N ASN A 239 -13.08 -3.22 48.17
CA ASN A 239 -13.14 -3.10 46.70
C ASN A 239 -12.10 -3.95 45.96
N TRP A 240 -10.90 -4.12 46.53
CA TRP A 240 -9.85 -4.97 45.99
C TRP A 240 -10.22 -6.46 46.04
N GLU A 241 -10.81 -6.93 47.13
CA GLU A 241 -11.27 -8.31 47.28
C GLU A 241 -12.44 -8.60 46.34
N ILE A 242 -13.33 -7.63 46.12
CA ILE A 242 -14.40 -7.71 45.11
C ILE A 242 -13.80 -7.85 43.69
N LEU A 243 -12.78 -7.06 43.35
CA LEU A 243 -12.05 -7.18 42.07
C LEU A 243 -11.49 -8.59 41.91
N LEU A 244 -10.77 -9.12 42.91
CA LEU A 244 -10.19 -10.46 42.86
C LEU A 244 -11.27 -11.54 42.62
N ARG A 245 -12.41 -11.41 43.31
CA ARG A 245 -13.49 -12.40 43.26
C ARG A 245 -14.28 -12.38 41.96
N ILE A 246 -14.53 -11.19 41.40
CA ILE A 246 -15.35 -11.02 40.19
C ILE A 246 -14.50 -11.13 38.92
N TYR A 247 -13.43 -10.33 38.84
CA TYR A 247 -12.62 -10.19 37.63
C TYR A 247 -11.50 -11.21 37.58
N MET A 248 -10.62 -11.28 38.60
CA MET A 248 -9.44 -12.17 38.52
C MET A 248 -9.84 -13.63 38.43
N ARG A 249 -10.79 -14.09 39.23
CA ARG A 249 -11.31 -15.47 39.13
C ARG A 249 -11.92 -15.79 37.76
N SER A 250 -12.46 -14.79 37.06
CA SER A 250 -13.13 -14.99 35.77
C SER A 250 -12.21 -14.92 34.56
N PHE A 251 -11.16 -14.10 34.63
CA PHE A 251 -10.34 -13.71 33.47
C PHE A 251 -8.88 -14.14 33.59
N LEU A 252 -8.28 -14.14 34.79
CA LEU A 252 -6.83 -14.31 34.97
C LEU A 252 -6.28 -15.57 34.32
N ILE A 253 -6.91 -16.73 34.59
CA ILE A 253 -6.43 -18.02 34.09
C ILE A 253 -6.42 -18.04 32.55
N VAL A 254 -7.49 -17.53 31.92
CA VAL A 254 -7.58 -17.46 30.46
C VAL A 254 -6.56 -16.48 29.89
N GLN A 255 -6.39 -15.32 30.53
CA GLN A 255 -5.42 -14.31 30.10
C GLN A 255 -3.97 -14.83 30.18
N LEU A 256 -3.61 -15.50 31.27
CA LEU A 256 -2.30 -16.14 31.43
C LEU A 256 -2.10 -17.28 30.44
N PHE A 257 -3.14 -18.08 30.20
CA PHE A 257 -3.07 -19.19 29.24
C PHE A 257 -2.87 -18.69 27.81
N VAL A 258 -3.64 -17.69 27.37
CA VAL A 258 -3.49 -17.06 26.05
C VAL A 258 -2.11 -16.41 25.92
N TRP A 259 -1.65 -15.72 26.96
CA TRP A 259 -0.30 -15.15 27.00
C TRP A 259 0.78 -16.21 26.75
N LEU A 260 0.69 -17.33 27.45
CA LEU A 260 1.64 -18.44 27.36
C LEU A 260 1.59 -19.11 25.98
N LEU A 261 0.37 -19.38 25.46
CA LEU A 261 0.19 -19.92 24.12
C LEU A 261 0.83 -19.02 23.05
N ASN A 262 0.57 -17.72 23.09
CA ASN A 262 1.12 -16.79 22.11
C ASN A 262 2.65 -16.69 22.21
N SER A 263 3.21 -16.72 23.42
CA SER A 263 4.66 -16.70 23.64
C SER A 263 5.34 -17.96 23.07
N ILE A 264 4.72 -19.14 23.26
CA ILE A 264 5.27 -20.42 22.79
C ILE A 264 5.09 -20.58 21.27
N PHE A 265 3.88 -20.36 20.76
CA PHE A 265 3.53 -20.73 19.38
C PHE A 265 3.83 -19.64 18.35
N LEU A 266 3.56 -18.37 18.66
CA LEU A 266 3.78 -17.27 17.72
C LEU A 266 5.18 -16.68 17.85
N LEU A 267 5.53 -16.24 19.06
CA LEU A 267 6.79 -15.55 19.30
C LEU A 267 7.98 -16.51 19.47
N LYS A 268 7.70 -17.76 19.86
CA LYS A 268 8.71 -18.80 20.18
C LYS A 268 9.74 -18.34 21.22
N ALA A 269 9.38 -17.34 22.02
CA ALA A 269 10.21 -16.70 23.02
C ALA A 269 9.33 -15.86 23.96
N PHE A 270 9.82 -15.60 25.16
CA PHE A 270 9.23 -14.60 26.05
C PHE A 270 9.68 -13.20 25.62
N ASP A 271 8.89 -12.55 24.77
CA ASP A 271 9.16 -11.19 24.29
C ASP A 271 8.66 -10.14 25.31
N PHE A 272 9.60 -9.30 25.78
CA PHE A 272 9.33 -8.28 26.79
C PHE A 272 8.35 -7.21 26.32
N GLN A 273 8.40 -6.81 25.06
CA GLN A 273 7.53 -5.77 24.51
C GLN A 273 6.08 -6.23 24.47
N TYR A 274 5.84 -7.45 23.98
CA TYR A 274 4.53 -8.09 24.02
C TYR A 274 4.01 -8.25 25.46
N MET A 275 4.87 -8.67 26.39
CA MET A 275 4.52 -8.75 27.82
C MET A 275 4.09 -7.40 28.38
N MET A 276 4.81 -6.33 28.05
CA MET A 276 4.48 -4.97 28.47
C MET A 276 3.12 -4.55 27.93
N TRP A 277 2.85 -4.73 26.63
CA TRP A 277 1.57 -4.39 26.02
C TRP A 277 0.40 -5.13 26.66
N LEU A 278 0.54 -6.43 26.89
CA LEU A 278 -0.51 -7.23 27.52
C LEU A 278 -0.73 -6.83 28.99
N SER A 279 0.35 -6.51 29.72
CA SER A 279 0.28 -6.04 31.10
C SER A 279 -0.43 -4.69 31.20
N VAL A 280 -0.15 -3.76 30.29
CA VAL A 280 -0.86 -2.47 30.20
C VAL A 280 -2.35 -2.69 29.90
N PHE A 281 -2.68 -3.57 28.94
CA PHE A 281 -4.08 -3.86 28.62
C PHE A 281 -4.83 -4.48 29.81
N MET A 282 -4.19 -5.41 30.53
CA MET A 282 -4.75 -6.00 31.73
C MET A 282 -4.91 -4.97 32.86
N GLY A 283 -3.90 -4.11 33.07
CA GLY A 283 -3.93 -3.03 34.05
C GLY A 283 -5.07 -2.04 33.80
N LEU A 284 -5.25 -1.59 32.56
CA LEU A 284 -6.37 -0.73 32.17
C LEU A 284 -7.73 -1.40 32.43
N SER A 285 -7.83 -2.71 32.16
CA SER A 285 -9.04 -3.49 32.45
C SER A 285 -9.34 -3.54 33.95
N MET A 286 -8.32 -3.77 34.80
CA MET A 286 -8.48 -3.76 36.26
C MET A 286 -8.87 -2.38 36.79
N LEU A 287 -8.26 -1.31 36.27
CA LEU A 287 -8.58 0.07 36.65
C LEU A 287 -10.05 0.41 36.36
N LEU A 288 -10.55 0.04 35.18
CA LEU A 288 -11.97 0.23 34.85
C LEU A 288 -12.88 -0.54 35.82
N VAL A 289 -12.53 -1.80 36.13
CA VAL A 289 -13.32 -2.62 37.07
C VAL A 289 -13.35 -1.98 38.45
N LEU A 290 -12.19 -1.56 38.97
CA LEU A 290 -12.09 -0.87 40.26
C LEU A 290 -12.90 0.41 40.30
N LEU A 291 -12.86 1.20 39.22
CA LEU A 291 -13.64 2.42 39.09
C LEU A 291 -15.15 2.12 39.17
N VAL A 292 -15.64 1.13 38.42
CA VAL A 292 -17.06 0.75 38.45
C VAL A 292 -17.46 0.21 39.82
N ILE A 293 -16.64 -0.64 40.45
CA ILE A 293 -16.87 -1.12 41.82
C ILE A 293 -16.96 0.09 42.77
N GLY A 294 -16.03 1.04 42.70
CA GLY A 294 -16.04 2.23 43.54
C GLY A 294 -17.31 3.09 43.37
N ILE A 295 -17.77 3.28 42.14
CA ILE A 295 -19.03 3.98 41.85
C ILE A 295 -20.21 3.21 42.44
N VAL A 296 -20.30 1.90 42.19
CA VAL A 296 -21.39 1.04 42.68
C VAL A 296 -21.45 1.04 44.20
N SER A 297 -20.29 0.91 44.87
CA SER A 297 -20.18 0.87 46.32
C SER A 297 -20.58 2.18 47.00
N ARG A 298 -20.38 3.33 46.35
CA ARG A 298 -20.77 4.66 46.87
C ARG A 298 -22.25 5.01 46.60
N SER A 299 -22.86 4.38 45.60
CA SER A 299 -24.21 4.72 45.13
C SER A 299 -25.27 3.87 45.85
N SER A 300 -25.80 4.30 47.00
CA SER A 300 -26.94 3.68 47.72
C SER A 300 -27.03 2.14 47.59
N LEU A 301 -26.11 1.45 48.27
CA LEU A 301 -26.01 -0.01 48.33
C LEU A 301 -27.36 -0.71 48.65
N ALA A 302 -28.16 -0.10 49.54
CA ALA A 302 -29.46 -0.63 49.95
C ALA A 302 -30.52 -0.59 48.82
N ASN A 303 -30.50 0.42 47.94
CA ASN A 303 -31.41 0.47 46.78
C ASN A 303 -31.00 -0.55 45.71
N GLN A 304 -29.70 -0.79 45.53
CA GLN A 304 -29.19 -1.77 44.58
C GLN A 304 -29.43 -3.22 45.03
N ALA A 305 -29.26 -3.53 46.32
CA ALA A 305 -29.56 -4.84 46.88
C ALA A 305 -31.06 -5.20 46.77
N ASN A 306 -31.94 -4.19 46.91
CA ASN A 306 -33.40 -4.32 46.86
C ASN A 306 -34.02 -4.15 45.46
N ASN A 307 -33.24 -4.29 44.37
CA ASN A 307 -33.72 -4.13 42.99
C ASN A 307 -34.39 -2.78 42.67
N LYS A 308 -34.29 -1.76 43.55
CA LYS A 308 -34.78 -0.41 43.27
C LYS A 308 -33.77 0.28 42.36
N SER A 309 -33.99 0.10 41.06
CA SER A 309 -33.09 0.49 39.97
C SER A 309 -32.70 1.98 39.99
N PHE A 310 -31.59 2.29 40.65
CA PHE A 310 -30.85 3.56 40.49
C PHE A 310 -30.37 3.77 39.03
N LEU A 311 -30.29 2.70 38.23
CA LEU A 311 -29.70 2.69 36.89
C LEU A 311 -30.71 2.53 35.74
N LYS A 312 -31.94 3.06 35.89
CA LYS A 312 -32.93 3.06 34.78
C LYS A 312 -32.37 3.81 33.55
N ARG A 313 -31.63 4.90 33.77
CA ARG A 313 -30.92 5.66 32.71
C ARG A 313 -29.75 4.89 32.10
N VAL A 314 -29.02 4.10 32.89
CA VAL A 314 -27.90 3.29 32.36
C VAL A 314 -28.39 2.05 31.61
N HIS A 315 -29.57 1.50 31.93
CA HIS A 315 -30.19 0.47 31.08
C HIS A 315 -30.52 1.01 29.68
N ILE A 316 -31.01 2.26 29.58
CA ILE A 316 -31.20 2.93 28.29
C ILE A 316 -29.86 3.08 27.56
N SER A 317 -28.78 3.50 28.25
CA SER A 317 -27.44 3.55 27.66
C SER A 317 -26.95 2.18 27.17
N VAL A 318 -27.24 1.09 27.91
CA VAL A 318 -26.92 -0.29 27.48
C VAL A 318 -27.71 -0.66 26.22
N TYR A 319 -28.97 -0.26 26.10
CA TYR A 319 -29.76 -0.49 24.88
C TYR A 319 -29.25 0.32 23.68
N LEU A 320 -28.88 1.59 23.87
CA LEU A 320 -28.27 2.40 22.82
C LEU A 320 -26.94 1.82 22.34
N VAL A 321 -26.10 1.34 23.27
CA VAL A 321 -24.86 0.63 22.94
C VAL A 321 -25.15 -0.65 22.13
N LYS A 322 -26.17 -1.44 22.49
CA LYS A 322 -26.57 -2.63 21.73
C LYS A 322 -27.01 -2.29 20.30
N VAL A 323 -27.83 -1.25 20.14
CA VAL A 323 -28.29 -0.78 18.82
C VAL A 323 -27.10 -0.30 17.97
N TYR A 324 -26.18 0.44 18.57
CA TYR A 324 -24.95 0.88 17.90
C TYR A 324 -24.10 -0.30 17.44
N ILE A 325 -23.85 -1.28 18.32
CA ILE A 325 -23.08 -2.48 17.98
C ILE A 325 -23.75 -3.27 16.85
N PHE A 326 -25.08 -3.40 16.88
CA PHE A 326 -25.83 -4.07 15.83
C PHE A 326 -25.71 -3.33 14.48
N ALA A 327 -25.89 -2.02 14.47
CA ALA A 327 -25.72 -1.18 13.28
C ALA A 327 -24.28 -1.25 12.74
N ALA A 328 -23.27 -1.18 13.61
CA ALA A 328 -21.87 -1.32 13.23
C ALA A 328 -21.55 -2.72 12.67
N SER A 329 -22.16 -3.78 13.23
CA SER A 329 -22.00 -5.16 12.74
C SER A 329 -22.62 -5.36 11.36
N ILE A 330 -23.80 -4.79 11.11
CA ILE A 330 -24.44 -4.80 9.78
C ILE A 330 -23.58 -4.03 8.77
N SER A 331 -23.14 -2.82 9.12
CA SER A 331 -22.31 -1.99 8.25
C SER A 331 -20.99 -2.67 7.88
N THR A 332 -20.31 -3.28 8.85
CA THR A 332 -19.07 -4.03 8.61
C THR A 332 -19.30 -5.32 7.82
N SER A 333 -20.43 -6.01 8.03
CA SER A 333 -20.81 -7.19 7.23
C SER A 333 -21.09 -6.83 5.76
N MET A 334 -21.64 -5.64 5.50
CA MET A 334 -21.83 -5.12 4.14
C MET A 334 -20.49 -5.03 3.39
N GLY A 335 -19.43 -4.56 4.06
CA GLY A 335 -18.07 -4.52 3.50
C GLY A 335 -17.51 -5.92 3.20
N ILE A 336 -17.78 -6.90 4.06
CA ILE A 336 -17.39 -8.30 3.83
C ILE A 336 -18.15 -8.91 2.64
N ILE A 337 -19.44 -8.61 2.49
CA ILE A 337 -20.25 -9.06 1.36
C ILE A 337 -19.74 -8.46 0.04
N LEU A 338 -19.39 -7.17 0.04
CA LEU A 338 -18.78 -6.50 -1.11
C LEU A 338 -17.40 -7.09 -1.45
N LEU A 339 -16.56 -7.36 -0.44
CA LEU A 339 -15.26 -8.04 -0.61
C LEU A 339 -15.41 -9.48 -1.13
N LEU A 340 -16.36 -10.26 -0.61
CA LEU A 340 -16.67 -11.61 -1.10
C LEU A 340 -17.14 -11.56 -2.54
N ASN A 341 -18.00 -10.60 -2.88
CA ASN A 341 -18.45 -10.41 -4.25
C ASN A 341 -17.29 -10.05 -5.21
N ASN A 342 -16.43 -9.11 -4.80
CA ASN A 342 -15.28 -8.67 -5.59
C ASN A 342 -14.22 -9.78 -5.71
N SER A 343 -14.00 -10.58 -4.66
CA SER A 343 -12.98 -11.65 -4.64
C SER A 343 -13.41 -12.94 -5.35
N LEU A 344 -14.70 -13.29 -5.28
CA LEU A 344 -15.23 -14.51 -5.92
C LEU A 344 -15.72 -14.27 -7.35
N GLY A 345 -15.70 -13.02 -7.83
CA GLY A 345 -16.15 -12.66 -9.18
C GLY A 345 -17.61 -13.02 -9.48
N LEU A 346 -18.43 -13.25 -8.44
CA LEU A 346 -19.75 -13.88 -8.57
C LEU A 346 -20.75 -13.03 -9.37
N MET A 347 -20.48 -11.74 -9.56
CA MET A 347 -21.39 -10.78 -10.20
C MET A 347 -20.79 -10.00 -11.38
N GLN A 348 -19.57 -10.30 -11.85
CA GLN A 348 -18.95 -9.51 -12.92
C GLN A 348 -18.31 -10.41 -13.98
N LYS A 349 -19.05 -10.61 -15.09
CA LYS A 349 -18.43 -10.86 -16.39
C LYS A 349 -18.03 -9.52 -16.98
N THR A 350 -16.75 -9.35 -17.24
CA THR A 350 -16.17 -8.12 -17.77
C THR A 350 -15.91 -8.31 -19.27
N PRO A 351 -16.26 -7.35 -20.14
CA PRO A 351 -15.97 -7.46 -21.58
C PRO A 351 -14.45 -7.40 -21.90
N LEU A 352 -13.60 -7.37 -20.87
CA LEU A 352 -12.14 -7.36 -20.96
C LEU A 352 -11.49 -8.71 -20.65
N ASP A 353 -12.24 -9.82 -20.64
CA ASP A 353 -11.72 -11.17 -20.31
C ASP A 353 -10.47 -11.61 -21.12
N ASN A 354 -10.22 -11.01 -22.30
CA ASN A 354 -9.05 -11.27 -23.15
C ASN A 354 -7.90 -10.27 -22.98
N TYR A 355 -8.00 -9.32 -22.04
CA TYR A 355 -6.98 -8.30 -21.78
C TYR A 355 -6.30 -8.52 -20.43
N GLY A 356 -4.97 -8.40 -20.41
CA GLY A 356 -4.20 -8.32 -19.18
C GLY A 356 -4.25 -6.91 -18.59
N VAL A 357 -4.01 -6.82 -17.28
CA VAL A 357 -3.92 -5.53 -16.57
C VAL A 357 -2.47 -5.06 -16.54
N PHE A 358 -2.25 -3.81 -16.96
CA PHE A 358 -1.03 -3.12 -16.60
C PHE A 358 -1.16 -2.52 -15.19
N ALA A 359 -0.58 -3.19 -14.20
CA ALA A 359 -0.50 -2.68 -12.84
C ALA A 359 0.68 -1.70 -12.74
N GLY A 360 0.39 -0.40 -12.66
CA GLY A 360 1.40 0.65 -12.55
C GLY A 360 2.25 0.59 -11.26
N TRP A 361 3.32 1.40 -11.24
CA TRP A 361 4.33 1.81 -10.22
C TRP A 361 4.67 0.89 -9.02
N ASN A 362 3.71 0.18 -8.41
CA ASN A 362 3.92 -0.49 -7.12
C ASN A 362 4.34 -1.97 -7.22
N LEU A 363 4.48 -2.52 -8.43
CA LEU A 363 4.91 -3.90 -8.68
C LEU A 363 6.03 -3.93 -9.72
N GLY A 364 7.03 -4.78 -9.51
CA GLY A 364 8.21 -4.91 -10.37
C GLY A 364 9.52 -4.78 -9.60
N TYR A 365 10.61 -4.56 -10.34
CA TYR A 365 11.91 -4.28 -9.74
C TYR A 365 12.00 -2.82 -9.30
N SER A 366 12.28 -2.57 -8.02
CA SER A 366 12.40 -1.21 -7.50
C SER A 366 13.21 -1.17 -6.19
N GLU A 367 14.44 -0.67 -6.25
CA GLU A 367 15.18 -0.11 -5.11
C GLU A 367 15.08 1.42 -5.06
N ALA A 368 14.75 2.05 -6.18
CA ALA A 368 14.55 3.49 -6.29
C ALA A 368 13.20 3.79 -6.97
N LYS A 369 12.60 4.92 -6.60
CA LYS A 369 11.34 5.45 -7.16
C LYS A 369 11.46 5.90 -8.61
N ASP A 370 12.61 5.73 -9.24
CA ASP A 370 12.96 6.47 -10.44
C ASP A 370 12.02 6.19 -11.62
N SER A 371 11.72 7.27 -12.34
CA SER A 371 10.76 7.33 -13.44
C SER A 371 11.33 6.78 -14.75
N SER A 372 12.60 6.36 -14.76
CA SER A 372 13.32 5.94 -15.96
C SER A 372 12.54 4.85 -16.72
N ARG A 373 12.00 5.25 -17.88
CA ARG A 373 11.26 4.45 -18.89
C ARG A 373 9.76 4.23 -18.67
N HIS A 374 9.09 4.90 -17.73
CA HIS A 374 7.62 4.82 -17.64
C HIS A 374 6.98 5.26 -18.96
N THR A 375 7.42 6.40 -19.48
CA THR A 375 6.93 6.95 -20.75
C THR A 375 7.13 5.98 -21.91
N GLU A 376 8.28 5.30 -21.97
CA GLU A 376 8.57 4.31 -23.02
C GLU A 376 7.71 3.06 -22.90
N MET A 377 7.47 2.57 -21.67
CA MET A 377 6.55 1.45 -21.43
C MET A 377 5.11 1.78 -21.81
N PHE A 378 4.61 2.97 -21.42
CA PHE A 378 3.27 3.42 -21.82
C PHE A 378 3.17 3.53 -23.35
N LYS A 379 4.12 4.22 -24.00
CA LYS A 379 4.20 4.30 -25.47
C LYS A 379 4.23 2.93 -26.13
N TYR A 380 4.99 1.97 -25.58
CA TYR A 380 5.04 0.60 -26.09
C TYR A 380 3.69 -0.11 -25.95
N ILE A 381 3.05 -0.04 -24.78
CA ILE A 381 1.75 -0.66 -24.52
C ILE A 381 0.70 -0.09 -25.48
N GLU A 382 0.63 1.23 -25.62
CA GLU A 382 -0.32 1.91 -26.49
C GLU A 382 -0.08 1.60 -27.97
N SER A 383 1.19 1.55 -28.39
CA SER A 383 1.58 1.17 -29.76
C SER A 383 1.22 -0.28 -30.08
N ASN A 384 1.11 -1.15 -29.07
CA ASN A 384 0.76 -2.56 -29.23
C ASN A 384 -0.72 -2.85 -28.91
N GLY A 385 -1.60 -1.84 -28.96
CA GLY A 385 -3.05 -2.02 -28.82
C GLY A 385 -3.54 -2.10 -27.37
N GLY A 386 -2.72 -1.65 -26.42
CA GLY A 386 -3.14 -1.42 -25.04
C GLY A 386 -4.29 -0.43 -24.97
N LEU A 387 -5.19 -0.64 -24.01
CA LEU A 387 -6.38 0.17 -23.80
C LEU A 387 -6.15 1.08 -22.60
N HIS A 388 -6.21 2.39 -22.80
CA HIS A 388 -6.12 3.37 -21.72
C HIS A 388 -7.43 4.15 -21.61
N ALA A 389 -8.01 4.17 -20.41
CA ALA A 389 -9.14 5.03 -20.06
C ALA A 389 -9.14 5.32 -18.57
N THR A 390 -9.14 6.59 -18.20
CA THR A 390 -9.22 7.03 -16.81
C THR A 390 -10.12 8.25 -16.66
N LYS A 391 -10.82 8.34 -15.53
CA LYS A 391 -11.45 9.59 -15.13
C LYS A 391 -10.35 10.61 -14.84
N LYS A 392 -10.54 11.83 -15.30
CA LYS A 392 -9.57 12.91 -15.14
C LYS A 392 -10.18 14.11 -14.44
N LEU A 393 -9.44 14.65 -13.48
CA LEU A 393 -9.77 15.91 -12.84
C LEU A 393 -9.06 17.03 -13.61
N LEU A 394 -9.81 17.91 -14.24
CA LEU A 394 -9.26 18.93 -15.11
C LEU A 394 -8.75 20.10 -14.26
N GLY A 395 -7.42 20.19 -14.11
CA GLY A 395 -6.77 21.07 -13.13
C GLY A 395 -6.86 22.59 -13.39
N HIS A 396 -7.46 23.03 -14.49
CA HIS A 396 -7.64 24.45 -14.79
C HIS A 396 -8.95 24.96 -14.17
N GLU A 397 -8.95 26.10 -13.48
CA GLU A 397 -10.13 26.64 -12.76
C GLU A 397 -11.42 26.63 -13.61
N LYS A 398 -11.33 27.08 -14.87
CA LYS A 398 -12.45 27.07 -15.82
C LYS A 398 -12.92 25.68 -16.29
N LEU A 399 -12.23 24.61 -15.95
CA LEU A 399 -12.50 23.24 -16.39
C LEU A 399 -12.87 22.29 -15.24
N GLN A 400 -12.73 22.72 -13.98
CA GLN A 400 -12.92 21.86 -12.80
C GLN A 400 -14.33 21.26 -12.67
N ASP A 401 -15.34 21.97 -13.17
CA ASP A 401 -16.74 21.54 -13.11
C ASP A 401 -17.11 20.53 -14.21
N TYR A 402 -16.24 20.30 -15.19
CA TYR A 402 -16.49 19.37 -16.28
C TYR A 402 -16.01 17.97 -15.93
N GLN A 403 -16.82 16.97 -16.30
CA GLN A 403 -16.47 15.58 -16.19
C GLN A 403 -15.46 15.18 -17.29
N GLY A 404 -14.18 15.25 -16.95
CA GLY A 404 -13.07 14.87 -17.82
C GLY A 404 -12.82 13.35 -17.86
N ILE A 405 -12.54 12.84 -19.05
CA ILE A 405 -12.04 11.48 -19.29
C ILE A 405 -10.79 11.58 -20.14
N GLU A 406 -9.79 10.78 -19.85
CA GLU A 406 -8.60 10.59 -20.67
C GLU A 406 -8.61 9.17 -21.26
N VAL A 407 -8.39 9.07 -22.56
CA VAL A 407 -8.36 7.81 -23.31
C VAL A 407 -7.22 7.81 -24.31
N ASN A 408 -6.85 6.63 -24.81
CA ASN A 408 -6.02 6.52 -26.01
C ASN A 408 -6.85 6.19 -27.26
N SER A 409 -6.25 6.36 -28.43
CA SER A 409 -6.91 6.08 -29.72
C SER A 409 -7.48 4.66 -29.82
N ALA A 410 -6.73 3.65 -29.36
CA ALA A 410 -7.16 2.26 -29.36
C ALA A 410 -8.42 2.02 -28.50
N TYR A 411 -8.56 2.76 -27.39
CA TYR A 411 -9.77 2.72 -26.56
C TYR A 411 -10.98 3.27 -27.30
N LEU A 412 -10.81 4.41 -27.98
CA LEU A 412 -11.88 5.06 -28.74
C LEU A 412 -12.36 4.17 -29.90
N ASP A 413 -11.45 3.46 -30.56
CA ASP A 413 -11.82 2.52 -31.63
C ASP A 413 -12.68 1.36 -31.13
N LYS A 414 -12.42 0.89 -29.90
CA LYS A 414 -13.20 -0.20 -29.27
C LYS A 414 -14.53 0.29 -28.69
N TYR A 415 -14.53 1.46 -28.06
CA TYR A 415 -15.69 2.10 -27.44
C TYR A 415 -16.00 3.41 -28.15
N SER A 416 -16.44 3.30 -29.41
CA SER A 416 -16.63 4.44 -30.30
C SER A 416 -17.67 5.43 -29.79
N VAL A 417 -17.29 6.71 -29.83
CA VAL A 417 -18.19 7.85 -29.66
C VAL A 417 -18.52 8.44 -31.01
N LYS A 418 -19.71 9.01 -31.13
CA LYS A 418 -20.21 9.65 -32.34
C LYS A 418 -20.02 11.16 -32.25
N ASP A 419 -19.65 11.77 -33.37
CA ASP A 419 -19.69 13.23 -33.52
C ASP A 419 -21.14 13.74 -33.53
N ASN A 420 -21.31 15.06 -33.57
CA ASN A 420 -22.61 15.70 -33.69
C ASN A 420 -23.35 15.41 -35.02
N GLN A 421 -22.70 14.78 -36.00
CA GLN A 421 -23.30 14.29 -37.24
C GLN A 421 -23.69 12.80 -37.15
N GLY A 422 -23.47 12.15 -36.00
CA GLY A 422 -23.75 10.74 -35.77
C GLY A 422 -22.71 9.80 -36.37
N LYS A 423 -21.58 10.29 -36.88
CA LYS A 423 -20.49 9.48 -37.41
C LYS A 423 -19.54 9.07 -36.29
N PRO A 424 -19.02 7.83 -36.31
CA PRO A 424 -17.95 7.41 -35.40
C PRO A 424 -16.74 8.35 -35.48
N VAL A 425 -16.28 8.83 -34.32
CA VAL A 425 -15.04 9.58 -34.22
C VAL A 425 -13.88 8.58 -34.26
N HIS A 426 -13.00 8.75 -35.23
CA HIS A 426 -11.76 7.98 -35.34
C HIS A 426 -10.58 8.94 -35.34
N ILE A 427 -9.58 8.67 -34.50
CA ILE A 427 -8.36 9.47 -34.38
C ILE A 427 -7.20 8.64 -34.90
N ASP A 428 -6.58 9.12 -35.98
CA ASP A 428 -5.41 8.46 -36.56
C ASP A 428 -4.26 8.40 -35.54
N LYS A 429 -3.70 7.21 -35.33
CA LYS A 429 -2.57 6.96 -34.40
C LYS A 429 -1.31 7.77 -34.75
N SER A 430 -1.22 8.27 -35.98
CA SER A 430 -0.11 9.10 -36.48
C SER A 430 -0.29 10.60 -36.24
N THR A 431 -1.47 11.05 -35.74
CA THR A 431 -1.69 12.46 -35.45
C THR A 431 -0.74 12.96 -34.36
N LYS A 432 -0.15 14.15 -34.58
CA LYS A 432 0.70 14.83 -33.58
C LYS A 432 -0.08 15.88 -32.77
N LYS A 433 -1.37 16.05 -33.05
CA LYS A 433 -2.23 17.03 -32.38
C LYS A 433 -2.84 16.42 -31.13
N GLY A 434 -2.95 17.21 -30.07
CA GLY A 434 -3.77 16.85 -28.91
C GLY A 434 -5.24 16.96 -29.29
N VAL A 435 -5.97 15.86 -29.23
CA VAL A 435 -7.39 15.82 -29.64
C VAL A 435 -8.29 15.88 -28.42
N LEU A 436 -9.24 16.83 -28.45
CA LEU A 436 -10.22 17.06 -27.41
C LEU A 436 -11.62 16.87 -28.01
N LEU A 437 -12.37 15.93 -27.45
CA LEU A 437 -13.77 15.71 -27.78
C LEU A 437 -14.64 16.44 -26.76
N VAL A 438 -15.49 17.36 -27.20
CA VAL A 438 -16.32 18.20 -26.32
C VAL A 438 -17.79 17.89 -26.56
N ASN A 439 -18.52 17.61 -25.49
CA ASN A 439 -19.95 17.33 -25.58
C ASN A 439 -20.72 18.53 -26.17
N GLU A 440 -21.62 18.28 -27.11
CA GLU A 440 -22.44 19.31 -27.78
C GLU A 440 -23.27 20.17 -26.84
N ARG A 441 -23.64 19.66 -25.65
CA ARG A 441 -24.30 20.46 -24.61
C ARG A 441 -23.48 21.67 -24.16
N HIS A 442 -22.17 21.63 -24.34
CA HIS A 442 -21.21 22.68 -23.97
C HIS A 442 -20.77 23.53 -25.17
N GLN A 443 -21.50 23.51 -26.28
CA GLN A 443 -21.18 24.30 -27.46
C GLN A 443 -21.07 25.80 -27.15
N SER A 444 -21.92 26.33 -26.26
CA SER A 444 -21.86 27.74 -25.83
C SER A 444 -20.57 28.10 -25.06
N GLN A 445 -19.96 27.13 -24.38
CA GLN A 445 -18.75 27.30 -23.55
C GLN A 445 -17.48 26.92 -24.31
N LEU A 446 -17.58 26.47 -25.57
CA LEU A 446 -16.45 25.98 -26.36
C LEU A 446 -15.32 27.01 -26.50
N ALA A 447 -15.63 28.29 -26.58
CA ALA A 447 -14.62 29.35 -26.65
C ALA A 447 -13.78 29.44 -25.37
N ASP A 448 -14.43 29.32 -24.20
CA ASP A 448 -13.75 29.31 -22.91
C ASP A 448 -12.93 28.03 -22.70
N ILE A 449 -13.47 26.87 -23.09
CA ILE A 449 -12.76 25.59 -23.05
C ILE A 449 -11.50 25.65 -23.92
N LYS A 450 -11.63 26.15 -25.16
CA LYS A 450 -10.47 26.36 -26.06
C LYS A 450 -9.44 27.28 -25.44
N LYS A 451 -9.86 28.38 -24.81
CA LYS A 451 -8.94 29.31 -24.16
C LYS A 451 -8.20 28.66 -23.00
N ALA A 452 -8.90 27.88 -22.18
CA ALA A 452 -8.32 27.16 -21.04
C ALA A 452 -7.26 26.13 -21.47
N TYR A 453 -7.55 25.31 -22.48
CA TYR A 453 -6.58 24.35 -22.99
C TYR A 453 -5.39 25.01 -23.69
N ASN A 454 -5.60 26.10 -24.42
CA ASN A 454 -4.49 26.86 -25.00
C ASN A 454 -3.59 27.52 -23.95
N SER A 455 -4.14 27.93 -22.79
CA SER A 455 -3.29 28.38 -21.67
C SER A 455 -2.50 27.23 -21.05
N LEU A 456 -3.08 26.02 -20.95
CA LEU A 456 -2.36 24.84 -20.45
C LEU A 456 -1.15 24.50 -21.32
N LEU A 457 -1.26 24.62 -22.65
CA LEU A 457 -0.13 24.39 -23.55
C LEU A 457 1.09 25.30 -23.31
N ARG A 458 0.88 26.47 -22.70
CA ARG A 458 1.93 27.46 -22.44
C ARG A 458 2.51 27.36 -21.03
N MET A 459 1.95 26.49 -20.18
CA MET A 459 2.37 26.32 -18.80
C MET A 459 3.48 25.26 -18.72
N GLU A 460 4.61 25.66 -18.15
CA GLU A 460 5.67 24.73 -17.75
C GLU A 460 5.13 23.78 -16.66
N GLY A 461 5.28 22.47 -16.86
CA GLY A 461 4.72 21.46 -15.96
C GLY A 461 3.24 21.11 -16.16
N ALA A 462 2.58 21.64 -17.20
CA ALA A 462 1.22 21.21 -17.53
C ALA A 462 1.15 19.71 -17.85
N TRP A 463 0.09 19.06 -17.39
CA TRP A 463 -0.17 17.64 -17.59
C TRP A 463 -0.66 17.30 -19.01
N PHE A 464 -1.15 18.30 -19.75
CA PHE A 464 -1.54 18.18 -21.16
C PHE A 464 -0.49 18.89 -22.02
N ARG A 465 0.33 18.14 -22.75
CA ARG A 465 1.35 18.68 -23.64
C ARG A 465 1.07 18.26 -25.09
N ALA A 466 0.75 19.23 -25.93
CA ALA A 466 0.61 19.05 -27.37
C ALA A 466 1.12 20.30 -28.11
N THR A 467 1.66 20.13 -29.32
CA THR A 467 2.09 21.26 -30.15
C THR A 467 0.91 21.99 -30.80
N GLU A 468 -0.16 21.26 -31.08
CA GLU A 468 -1.41 21.80 -31.64
C GLU A 468 -2.62 21.10 -31.01
N LEU A 469 -3.76 21.81 -30.93
CA LEU A 469 -5.02 21.26 -30.44
C LEU A 469 -6.03 21.08 -31.57
N GLN A 470 -6.73 19.95 -31.55
CA GLN A 470 -7.91 19.71 -32.37
C GLN A 470 -9.12 19.49 -31.47
N PHE A 471 -10.22 20.19 -31.77
CA PHE A 471 -11.48 20.08 -31.03
C PHE A 471 -12.55 19.45 -31.92
N ILE A 472 -13.21 18.40 -31.44
CA ILE A 472 -14.30 17.72 -32.13
C ILE A 472 -15.53 17.73 -31.23
N MET A 473 -16.69 18.12 -31.77
CA MET A 473 -17.94 18.08 -31.01
C MET A 473 -18.53 16.67 -31.06
N ILE A 474 -18.92 16.13 -29.90
CA ILE A 474 -19.56 14.82 -29.78
C ILE A 474 -21.01 14.95 -29.34
N LYS A 475 -21.83 14.01 -29.79
CA LYS A 475 -23.27 13.96 -29.45
C LYS A 475 -23.48 13.80 -27.94
N ASP A 476 -24.49 14.45 -27.38
CA ASP A 476 -24.81 14.37 -25.96
C ASP A 476 -25.40 13.00 -25.57
N GLY A 477 -25.31 12.67 -24.28
CA GLY A 477 -25.86 11.44 -23.70
C GLY A 477 -25.07 10.17 -24.00
N GLN A 478 -23.91 10.27 -24.63
CA GLN A 478 -23.04 9.13 -24.89
C GLN A 478 -22.28 8.74 -23.63
N SER A 479 -22.49 7.51 -23.15
CA SER A 479 -21.71 6.93 -22.06
C SER A 479 -20.54 6.12 -22.62
N MET A 480 -19.39 6.23 -21.96
CA MET A 480 -18.26 5.34 -22.17
C MET A 480 -18.06 4.51 -20.91
N PRO A 481 -17.78 3.20 -21.04
CA PRO A 481 -17.30 2.45 -19.90
C PRO A 481 -15.95 3.02 -19.48
N ILE A 482 -15.69 3.10 -18.18
CA ILE A 482 -14.36 3.20 -17.59
C ILE A 482 -14.22 2.04 -16.62
N PHE A 483 -13.02 1.48 -16.57
CA PHE A 483 -12.66 0.36 -15.72
C PHE A 483 -11.73 0.88 -14.62
N GLU A 484 -12.31 1.45 -13.56
CA GLU A 484 -11.55 1.93 -12.42
C GLU A 484 -11.21 0.78 -11.47
N GLY A 485 -9.96 0.74 -11.03
CA GLY A 485 -9.53 -0.06 -9.89
C GLY A 485 -9.48 0.73 -8.59
N GLU A 486 -9.56 0.04 -7.46
CA GLU A 486 -9.61 0.61 -6.10
C GLU A 486 -8.41 1.52 -5.73
N ALA A 487 -7.36 1.57 -6.55
CA ALA A 487 -6.17 2.39 -6.35
C ALA A 487 -5.74 3.19 -7.60
N GLY A 488 -6.68 3.50 -8.52
CA GLY A 488 -6.40 4.32 -9.71
C GLY A 488 -5.67 3.60 -10.86
N GLY A 489 -5.58 2.27 -10.82
CA GLY A 489 -5.13 1.43 -11.94
C GLY A 489 -6.28 0.68 -12.60
N VAL A 490 -6.22 0.41 -13.90
CA VAL A 490 -7.25 -0.30 -14.66
C VAL A 490 -7.16 -1.80 -14.38
N TYR A 491 -8.06 -2.39 -13.57
CA TYR A 491 -8.10 -3.84 -13.34
C TYR A 491 -9.03 -4.56 -14.33
N SER A 492 -8.71 -5.82 -14.66
CA SER A 492 -9.55 -6.76 -15.40
C SER A 492 -10.87 -6.97 -14.65
N ASN A 493 -10.81 -6.97 -13.32
CA ASN A 493 -11.94 -7.04 -12.39
C ASN A 493 -12.37 -5.65 -11.84
N GLY A 494 -12.01 -4.56 -12.52
CA GLY A 494 -12.40 -3.21 -12.12
C GLY A 494 -13.92 -3.02 -12.26
N LYS A 495 -14.52 -2.21 -11.38
CA LYS A 495 -15.95 -1.92 -11.47
C LYS A 495 -16.21 -1.17 -12.78
N LYS A 496 -16.90 -1.80 -13.73
CA LYS A 496 -17.39 -1.09 -14.93
C LYS A 496 -18.29 0.05 -14.47
N GLN A 497 -17.86 1.29 -14.72
CA GLN A 497 -18.70 2.46 -14.55
C GLN A 497 -18.98 3.06 -15.92
N GLU A 498 -20.25 3.34 -16.21
CA GLU A 498 -20.61 4.10 -17.39
C GLU A 498 -20.58 5.59 -17.04
N LEU A 499 -19.75 6.34 -17.75
CA LEU A 499 -19.54 7.77 -17.51
C LEU A 499 -19.95 8.54 -18.76
N VAL A 500 -20.76 9.58 -18.56
CA VAL A 500 -21.07 10.57 -19.60
C VAL A 500 -20.01 11.66 -19.50
N ALA A 501 -19.07 11.66 -20.45
CA ALA A 501 -18.01 12.65 -20.47
C ALA A 501 -18.52 14.01 -20.94
N ASP A 502 -18.02 15.07 -20.31
CA ASP A 502 -18.13 16.42 -20.85
C ASP A 502 -17.02 16.71 -21.83
N ILE A 503 -15.81 16.25 -21.48
CA ILE A 503 -14.59 16.45 -22.25
C ILE A 503 -13.83 15.11 -22.24
N ILE A 504 -13.48 14.63 -23.43
CA ILE A 504 -12.62 13.45 -23.61
C ILE A 504 -11.31 13.93 -24.22
N GLU A 505 -10.22 13.58 -23.57
CA GLU A 505 -8.88 13.81 -24.10
C GLU A 505 -8.35 12.54 -24.70
N VAL A 506 -7.92 12.63 -25.95
CA VAL A 506 -7.34 11.49 -26.66
C VAL A 506 -5.83 11.70 -26.72
N HIS A 507 -5.11 10.89 -25.96
CA HIS A 507 -3.65 10.87 -25.90
C HIS A 507 -3.08 9.74 -26.76
N ARG A 508 -1.76 9.79 -26.96
CA ARG A 508 -1.00 8.79 -27.68
C ARG A 508 -0.16 7.94 -26.75
#